data_AF-A0A7S2BRG1-F1
#
_entry.id   AF-A0A7S2BRG1-F1
#
_cell.length_a   1.000
_cell.length_b   1.000
_cell.length_c   1.000
_cell.angle_alpha   90.00
_cell.angle_beta   90.00
_cell.angle_gamma   90.00
#
_symmetry.space_group_name_H-M   'P 1'
#
loop_
_entity.id
_entity.type
_entity.pdbx_description
1 polymer ?
#
loop_
_entity_poly.entity_id
_entity_poly.type
_entity_poly.pdbx_seq_one_letter_code
_entity_poly.pdbx_strand_id
1 'polypeptide(L)'
;GEAISFEVIEVVQGTFAGSRRLGPGGGILRAKFSAVTRADIVKAMGQLMAPNPHEAQAVAARQELDLKIGVAFSRFQTTYFRGKYERLDSQVLSYGPCQTPTLGFVV
;
A
#
# COMPACT_ATOMS: atom_id res chain seq x y z
N GLY A 1 -0.67 -4.36 6.00
CA GLY A 1 -1.17 -3.82 7.29
C GLY A 1 -0.28 -2.73 7.83
N GLU A 2 1.04 -2.93 7.79
CA GLU A 2 2.00 -1.93 8.30
C GLU A 2 1.91 -0.57 7.61
N ALA A 3 1.77 -0.52 6.27
CA ALA A 3 1.62 0.74 5.54
C ALA A 3 0.48 1.63 6.09
N ILE A 4 -0.72 1.07 6.22
CA ILE A 4 -1.88 1.75 6.82
C ILE A 4 -1.60 2.17 8.27
N SER A 5 -0.82 1.37 9.02
CA SER A 5 -0.46 1.74 10.39
C SER A 5 0.38 3.01 10.41
N PHE A 6 1.29 3.20 9.44
CA PHE A 6 2.08 4.42 9.31
C PHE A 6 1.26 5.61 8.80
N GLU A 7 0.27 5.41 7.92
CA GLU A 7 -0.69 6.44 7.54
C GLU A 7 -1.48 6.94 8.76
N VAL A 8 -1.93 6.03 9.63
CA VAL A 8 -2.59 6.40 10.90
C VAL A 8 -1.64 7.16 11.82
N ILE A 9 -0.40 6.68 11.97
CA ILE A 9 0.64 7.33 12.79
C ILE A 9 0.86 8.77 12.33
N GLU A 10 0.97 9.00 11.02
CA GLU A 10 1.18 10.32 10.44
C GLU A 10 0.06 11.31 10.78
N VAL A 11 -1.19 10.84 10.78
CA VAL A 11 -2.36 11.67 11.13
C VAL A 11 -2.38 11.98 12.62
N VAL A 12 -2.08 11.00 13.48
CA VAL A 12 -2.27 11.15 14.93
C VAL A 12 -1.06 11.72 15.68
N GLN A 13 0.15 11.61 15.13
CA GLN A 13 1.38 12.07 15.81
C GLN A 13 1.32 13.55 16.20
N GLY A 14 0.70 14.40 15.37
CA GLY A 14 0.53 15.83 15.65
C GLY A 14 -0.39 16.11 16.84
N THR A 15 -1.36 15.24 17.09
CA THR A 15 -2.27 15.34 18.25
C THR A 15 -1.58 14.92 19.55
N PHE A 16 -0.62 13.99 19.49
CA PHE A 16 0.05 13.44 20.67
C PHE A 16 1.37 14.14 21.04
N ALA A 17 1.89 15.04 20.19
CA ALA A 17 3.16 15.76 20.39
C ALA A 17 3.25 16.59 21.70
N GLY A 18 2.12 16.95 22.31
CA GLY A 18 2.06 17.63 23.61
C GLY A 18 2.00 16.70 24.83
N SER A 19 1.91 15.38 24.63
CA SER A 19 1.66 14.42 25.72
C SER A 19 2.97 13.97 26.37
N ARG A 20 3.37 14.68 27.45
CA ARG A 20 4.52 14.36 28.34
C ARG A 20 4.50 12.95 28.96
N ARG A 21 3.43 12.17 28.78
CA ARG A 21 3.28 10.82 29.34
C ARG A 21 3.92 9.73 28.47
N LEU A 22 4.27 10.03 27.23
CA LEU A 22 4.89 9.09 26.31
C LEU A 22 6.39 9.35 26.35
N GLY A 23 7.16 8.41 26.93
CA GLY A 23 8.60 8.51 27.09
C GLY A 23 9.38 8.62 25.76
N PRO A 24 10.72 8.68 25.81
CA PRO A 24 11.55 8.73 24.61
C PRO A 24 11.33 7.44 23.81
N GLY A 25 10.76 7.56 22.62
CA GLY A 25 10.25 6.43 21.83
C GLY A 25 8.77 6.52 21.47
N GLY A 26 8.05 7.54 21.97
CA GLY A 26 6.73 7.97 21.50
C GLY A 26 5.74 6.81 21.44
N GLY A 27 5.14 6.45 22.58
CA GLY A 27 4.43 5.18 22.86
C GLY A 27 3.25 4.78 21.95
N ILE A 28 3.52 4.69 20.66
CA ILE A 28 2.73 4.02 19.65
C ILE A 28 3.34 2.63 19.52
N LEU A 29 2.51 1.65 19.85
CA LEU A 29 2.88 0.24 19.80
C LEU A 29 1.96 -0.50 18.84
N ARG A 30 2.49 -1.58 18.29
CA ARG A 30 1.86 -2.45 17.32
C ARG A 30 1.59 -3.80 17.97
N ALA A 31 0.33 -4.17 18.05
CA ALA A 31 -0.08 -5.53 18.35
C ALA A 31 -0.02 -6.38 17.07
N LYS A 32 0.61 -7.56 17.14
CA LYS A 32 0.62 -8.54 16.05
C LYS A 32 -0.15 -9.79 16.46
N PHE A 33 -1.15 -10.16 15.67
CA PHE A 33 -1.96 -11.37 15.83
C PHE A 33 -2.26 -11.97 14.46
N SER A 34 -2.53 -13.27 14.40
CA SER A 34 -2.80 -14.00 13.16
C SER A 34 -4.26 -14.45 13.05
N ALA A 35 -4.98 -14.51 14.17
CA ALA A 35 -6.41 -14.77 14.21
C ALA A 35 -7.13 -13.85 15.20
N VAL A 36 -8.41 -13.56 14.94
CA VAL A 36 -9.27 -12.78 15.83
C VAL A 36 -9.89 -13.72 16.87
N THR A 37 -9.05 -14.33 17.70
CA THR A 37 -9.47 -15.20 18.82
C THR A 37 -9.04 -14.61 20.15
N ARG A 38 -9.75 -14.92 21.23
CA ARG A 38 -9.41 -14.41 22.58
C ARG A 38 -7.95 -14.69 22.95
N ALA A 39 -7.47 -15.90 22.70
CA ALA A 39 -6.12 -16.32 23.05
C ALA A 39 -5.06 -15.47 22.30
N ASP A 40 -5.22 -15.30 20.99
CA ASP A 40 -4.29 -14.52 20.16
C ASP A 40 -4.28 -13.04 20.52
N ILE A 41 -5.45 -12.45 20.77
CA ILE A 41 -5.55 -11.02 21.13
C ILE A 41 -4.91 -10.76 22.50
N VAL A 42 -5.18 -11.60 23.51
CA VAL A 42 -4.56 -11.45 24.83
C VAL A 42 -3.04 -11.61 24.74
N LYS A 43 -2.56 -12.56 23.95
CA LYS A 43 -1.12 -12.75 23.69
C LYS A 43 -0.51 -11.52 23.01
N ALA A 44 -1.14 -10.99 21.97
CA ALA A 44 -0.66 -9.83 21.24
C ALA A 44 -0.59 -8.58 22.13
N MET A 45 -1.56 -8.38 23.03
CA MET A 45 -1.56 -7.29 24.00
C MET A 45 -0.45 -7.43 25.05
N GLY A 46 -0.04 -8.66 25.38
CA GLY A 46 1.12 -8.91 26.26
C GLY A 46 2.48 -8.78 25.57
N GLN A 47 2.51 -8.73 24.22
CA GLN A 47 3.73 -8.75 23.40
C GLN A 47 3.72 -7.61 22.37
N LEU A 48 3.42 -6.40 22.82
CA LEU A 48 3.44 -5.20 21.98
C LEU A 48 4.85 -4.89 21.47
N MET A 49 4.94 -4.48 20.20
CA MET A 49 6.22 -4.17 19.55
C MET A 49 6.16 -2.84 18.79
N ALA A 50 7.30 -2.36 18.29
CA ALA A 50 7.30 -1.20 17.41
C ALA A 50 6.74 -1.56 16.02
N PRO A 51 6.04 -0.62 15.34
CA PRO A 51 5.65 -0.79 13.94
C PRO A 51 6.89 -0.88 13.03
N ASN A 52 6.83 -1.66 11.95
CA ASN A 52 7.99 -1.89 11.08
C ASN A 52 8.01 -0.93 9.87
N PRO A 53 8.91 0.08 9.83
CA PRO A 53 8.93 1.06 8.74
C PRO A 53 9.36 0.46 7.41
N HIS A 54 10.18 -0.60 7.40
CA HIS A 54 10.68 -1.20 6.16
C HIS A 54 9.57 -1.91 5.38
N GLU A 55 8.63 -2.55 6.08
CA GLU A 55 7.46 -3.16 5.45
C GLU A 55 6.53 -2.10 4.85
N ALA A 56 6.36 -0.95 5.52
CA ALA A 56 5.59 0.16 4.99
C ALA A 56 6.26 0.76 3.74
N GLN A 57 7.57 0.98 3.77
CA GLN A 57 8.35 1.49 2.64
C GLN A 57 8.29 0.56 1.42
N ALA A 58 8.33 -0.76 1.63
CA ALA A 58 8.18 -1.72 0.54
C ALA A 58 6.83 -1.59 -0.17
N VAL A 59 5.75 -1.35 0.58
CA VAL A 59 4.42 -1.10 0.00
C VAL A 59 4.38 0.21 -0.79
N ALA A 60 4.96 1.28 -0.24
CA ALA A 60 5.04 2.58 -0.91
C ALA A 60 5.83 2.48 -2.23
N ALA A 61 6.98 1.81 -2.22
CA ALA A 61 7.80 1.57 -3.41
C ALA A 61 7.01 0.80 -4.48
N ARG A 62 6.28 -0.26 -4.10
CA ARG A 62 5.45 -1.02 -5.03
C ARG A 62 4.33 -0.15 -5.63
N GLN A 63 3.63 0.63 -4.80
CA GLN A 63 2.58 1.54 -5.27
C GLN A 63 3.11 2.55 -6.30
N GLU A 64 4.29 3.13 -6.03
CA GLU A 64 4.92 4.10 -6.93
C GLU A 64 5.34 3.45 -8.25
N LEU A 65 5.94 2.25 -8.21
CA LEU A 65 6.33 1.50 -9.41
C LEU A 65 5.11 1.13 -10.26
N ASP A 66 4.08 0.55 -9.65
CA ASP A 66 2.86 0.14 -10.32
C ASP A 66 2.16 1.35 -10.97
N LEU A 67 2.10 2.49 -10.26
CA LEU A 67 1.49 3.72 -10.77
C LEU A 67 2.29 4.33 -11.92
N LYS A 68 3.59 4.53 -11.74
CA LYS A 68 4.43 5.20 -12.74
C LYS A 68 4.50 4.41 -14.03
N ILE A 69 4.78 3.11 -13.93
CA ILE A 69 4.86 2.22 -15.10
C ILE A 69 3.46 2.08 -15.72
N GLY A 70 2.44 1.79 -14.91
CA GLY A 70 1.08 1.61 -15.40
C GLY A 70 0.54 2.83 -16.14
N VAL A 71 0.68 4.03 -15.56
CA VAL A 71 0.20 5.27 -16.18
C VAL A 71 1.00 5.62 -17.43
N ALA A 72 2.33 5.49 -17.42
CA ALA A 72 3.16 5.81 -18.58
C ALA A 72 2.76 4.99 -19.82
N PHE A 73 2.70 3.66 -19.68
CA PHE A 73 2.38 2.77 -20.79
C PHE A 73 0.90 2.80 -21.16
N SER A 74 -0.01 2.90 -20.18
CA SER A 74 -1.44 2.99 -20.47
C SER A 74 -1.77 4.28 -21.21
N ARG A 75 -1.30 5.45 -20.72
CA ARG A 75 -1.57 6.74 -21.38
C ARG A 75 -0.96 6.84 -22.77
N PHE A 76 0.24 6.28 -22.95
CA PHE A 76 0.85 6.18 -24.26
C PHE A 76 -0.06 5.43 -25.25
N GLN A 77 -0.52 4.23 -24.89
CA GLN A 77 -1.38 3.40 -25.74
C GLN A 77 -2.75 4.06 -25.99
N THR A 78 -3.43 4.53 -24.93
CA THR A 78 -4.75 5.13 -25.06
C THR A 78 -4.73 6.37 -25.96
N THR A 79 -3.65 7.16 -25.91
CA THR A 79 -3.48 8.36 -26.73
C THR A 79 -3.08 8.00 -28.15
N TYR A 80 -2.13 7.08 -28.33
CA TYR A 80 -1.65 6.66 -29.65
C TYR A 80 -2.73 5.99 -30.50
N PHE A 81 -3.63 5.22 -29.87
CA PHE A 81 -4.71 4.51 -30.56
C PHE A 81 -6.03 5.28 -30.60
N ARG A 82 -6.11 6.47 -30.01
CA ARG A 82 -7.34 7.28 -30.01
C ARG A 82 -7.73 7.64 -31.44
N GLY A 83 -8.92 7.20 -31.87
CA GLY A 83 -9.45 7.48 -33.21
C GLY A 83 -8.69 6.81 -34.36
N LYS A 84 -7.72 5.92 -34.07
CA LYS A 84 -6.91 5.24 -35.10
C LYS A 84 -7.67 4.09 -35.77
N TYR A 85 -8.61 3.47 -35.05
CA TYR A 85 -9.46 2.40 -35.57
C TYR A 85 -10.91 2.68 -35.20
N GLU A 86 -11.80 2.63 -36.19
CA GLU A 86 -13.23 2.94 -36.02
C GLU A 86 -13.94 2.02 -35.02
N ARG A 87 -13.46 0.77 -34.89
CA ARG A 87 -14.03 -0.26 -34.01
C ARG A 87 -13.21 -0.51 -32.73
N LEU A 88 -12.30 0.38 -32.37
CA LEU A 88 -11.52 0.29 -31.14
C LEU A 88 -11.83 1.46 -30.22
N ASP A 89 -12.40 1.19 -29.06
CA ASP A 89 -12.38 2.14 -27.94
C ASP A 89 -11.00 2.08 -27.27
N SER A 90 -10.16 3.10 -27.48
CA SER A 90 -8.81 3.10 -26.92
C SER A 90 -8.79 3.22 -25.39
N GLN A 91 -9.91 3.56 -24.73
CA GLN A 91 -10.00 3.62 -23.27
C GLN A 91 -9.91 2.26 -22.57
N VAL A 92 -10.16 1.17 -23.30
CA VAL A 92 -10.05 -0.20 -22.76
C VAL A 92 -8.60 -0.68 -22.65
N LEU A 93 -7.65 0.04 -23.25
CA LEU A 93 -6.24 -0.33 -23.25
C LEU A 93 -5.57 0.08 -21.94
N SER A 94 -4.99 -0.91 -21.24
CA SER A 94 -4.23 -0.69 -20.02
C SER A 94 -2.98 -1.57 -20.01
N TYR A 95 -1.94 -1.08 -19.35
CA TYR A 95 -0.73 -1.84 -19.05
C TYR A 95 -0.51 -1.86 -17.54
N GLY A 96 -0.18 -3.04 -17.01
CA GLY A 96 0.26 -3.18 -15.62
C GLY A 96 1.48 -4.10 -15.57
N PRO A 97 2.53 -3.76 -14.79
CA PRO A 97 3.75 -4.57 -14.71
C PRO A 97 3.49 -6.02 -14.23
N CYS A 98 2.42 -6.25 -13.46
CA CYS A 98 1.97 -7.58 -13.04
C CYS A 98 0.82 -8.13 -13.92
N GLN A 99 -0.13 -7.27 -14.31
CA GLN A 99 -1.28 -7.66 -15.13
C GLN A 99 -0.88 -8.18 -16.51
N THR A 100 0.06 -7.51 -17.19
CA THR A 100 0.45 -7.85 -18.57
C THR A 100 1.13 -9.23 -18.66
N PRO A 101 2.12 -9.58 -17.82
CA PRO A 101 2.65 -10.95 -17.77
C PRO A 101 1.59 -12.00 -17.41
N THR A 102 0.63 -11.65 -16.55
CA THR A 102 -0.44 -12.58 -16.14
C THR A 102 -1.34 -12.93 -17.32
N LEU A 103 -1.72 -11.96 -18.15
CA LEU A 103 -2.44 -12.21 -19.39
C LEU A 103 -1.62 -13.09 -20.36
N GLY A 104 -0.31 -12.90 -20.41
CA GLY A 104 0.61 -13.70 -21.23
C GLY A 104 0.73 -15.18 -20.83
N PHE A 105 0.17 -15.61 -19.70
CA PHE A 105 0.03 -17.03 -19.40
C PHE A 105 -1.23 -17.66 -20.00
N VAL A 106 -2.24 -16.85 -20.32
CA VAL A 106 -3.53 -17.32 -20.84
C VAL A 106 -3.58 -17.26 -22.37
N VAL A 107 -2.93 -16.24 -22.95
CA VAL A 107 -2.86 -15.97 -24.40
C VAL A 107 -1.63 -16.62 -25.00
#